data_AF-A0A2E9JLA7-F1
#
_entry.id   AF-A0A2E9JLA7-F1
#
_cell.length_a   1.000
_cell.length_b   1.000
_cell.length_c   1.000
_cell.angle_alpha   90.00
_cell.angle_beta   90.00
_cell.angle_gamma   90.00
#
_symmetry.space_group_name_H-M   'P 1'
#
loop_
_entity.id
_entity.type
_entity.pdbx_description
1 polymer ?
#
loop_
_entity_poly.entity_id
_entity_poly.type
_entity_poly.pdbx_seq_one_letter_code
_entity_poly.pdbx_strand_id
1 'polypeptide(L)'
;MSDTQVKAMAEDMEAPVFEQVAFTQPPELSEATVAIVSTASLHHEGQEDFAPADVGYRVLDNRKRDYQTGHWSPNFDAIGFAADFNTVIPLDRLDELEAVGKIGKVSDIHLSYAGNQFDLSAIRTDSGPAGAKFLKESGVDVVIFTPV
;
A
#
# COMPACT_ATOMS: atom_id res chain seq x y z
N MET A 1 -12.14 -3.56 -20.01
CA MET A 1 -12.10 -5.03 -20.15
C MET A 1 -12.78 -5.61 -18.92
N SER A 2 -13.47 -6.74 -19.03
CA SER A 2 -14.03 -7.40 -17.84
C SER A 2 -12.92 -7.98 -16.96
N ASP A 3 -13.19 -8.18 -15.68
CA ASP A 3 -12.25 -8.79 -14.74
C ASP A 3 -11.76 -10.17 -15.16
N THR A 4 -12.66 -11.00 -15.66
CA THR A 4 -12.32 -12.32 -16.23
C THR A 4 -11.29 -12.22 -17.36
N GLN A 5 -11.42 -11.21 -18.23
CA GLN A 5 -10.49 -11.01 -19.36
C GLN A 5 -9.11 -10.53 -18.88
N VAL A 6 -9.07 -9.61 -17.90
CA VAL A 6 -7.80 -9.13 -17.34
C VAL A 6 -7.04 -10.28 -16.68
N LYS A 7 -7.73 -11.11 -15.90
CA LYS A 7 -7.14 -12.31 -15.27
C LYS A 7 -6.60 -13.30 -16.29
N ALA A 8 -7.38 -13.61 -17.33
CA ALA A 8 -6.93 -14.51 -18.39
C ALA A 8 -5.70 -13.98 -19.16
N MET A 9 -5.57 -12.66 -19.33
CA MET A 9 -4.39 -12.06 -19.97
C MET A 9 -3.14 -12.11 -19.09
N ALA A 10 -3.32 -12.13 -17.77
CA ALA A 10 -2.22 -12.13 -16.81
C ALA A 10 -1.86 -13.52 -16.27
N GLU A 11 -2.67 -14.55 -16.56
CA GLU A 11 -2.54 -15.91 -15.99
C GLU A 11 -1.17 -16.55 -16.26
N ASP A 12 -0.64 -16.34 -17.46
CA ASP A 12 0.65 -16.89 -17.88
C ASP A 12 1.82 -15.88 -17.76
N MET A 13 1.60 -14.73 -17.11
CA MET A 13 2.69 -13.76 -16.90
C MET A 13 3.70 -14.31 -15.89
N GLU A 14 4.94 -14.48 -16.33
CA GLU A 14 6.03 -14.88 -15.45
C GLU A 14 6.26 -13.81 -14.37
N ALA A 15 6.15 -14.21 -13.11
CA ALA A 15 6.52 -13.35 -12.00
C ALA A 15 8.04 -13.10 -12.01
N PRO A 16 8.50 -11.87 -11.67
CA PRO A 16 9.92 -11.59 -11.57
C PRO A 16 10.57 -12.48 -10.50
N VAL A 17 11.65 -13.16 -10.87
CA VAL A 17 12.46 -13.95 -9.95
C VAL A 17 13.61 -13.08 -9.43
N PHE A 18 13.68 -12.93 -8.11
CA PHE A 18 14.76 -12.19 -7.45
C PHE A 18 15.80 -13.19 -6.94
N GLU A 19 17.00 -13.17 -7.54
CA GLU A 19 18.13 -14.02 -7.08
C GLU A 19 18.56 -13.67 -5.65
N GLN A 20 18.41 -12.40 -5.27
CA GLN A 20 18.68 -11.89 -3.94
C GLN A 20 17.46 -11.15 -3.41
N VAL A 21 16.99 -11.57 -2.24
CA VAL A 21 15.93 -10.90 -1.51
C VAL A 21 16.55 -10.10 -0.37
N ALA A 22 16.25 -8.81 -0.29
CA ALA A 22 16.75 -7.91 0.75
C ALA A 22 15.96 -8.03 2.06
N PHE A 23 15.46 -9.23 2.39
CA PHE A 23 14.67 -9.45 3.59
C PHE A 23 15.55 -9.35 4.83
N THR A 24 15.07 -8.58 5.80
CA THR A 24 15.70 -8.42 7.12
C THR A 24 14.87 -9.14 8.17
N GLN A 25 15.50 -9.58 9.24
CA GLN A 25 14.77 -10.05 10.41
C GLN A 25 14.22 -8.82 11.16
N PRO A 26 12.89 -8.68 11.32
CA PRO A 26 12.32 -7.59 12.11
C PRO A 26 12.54 -7.85 13.61
N PRO A 27 12.34 -6.83 14.47
CA PRO A 27 12.17 -7.07 15.90
C PRO A 27 10.93 -7.96 16.17
N GLU A 28 10.77 -8.39 17.42
CA GLU A 28 9.53 -9.04 17.84
C GLU A 28 8.32 -8.15 17.49
N LEU A 29 7.24 -8.75 16.98
CA LEU A 29 6.12 -7.94 16.48
C LEU A 29 5.55 -7.03 17.57
N SER A 30 5.47 -7.51 18.81
CA SER A 30 5.03 -6.73 19.98
C SER A 30 5.90 -5.50 20.31
N GLU A 31 7.05 -5.35 19.65
CA GLU A 31 7.95 -4.19 19.74
C GLU A 31 8.06 -3.44 18.40
N ALA A 32 7.48 -3.97 17.32
CA ALA A 32 7.59 -3.43 15.97
C ALA A 32 6.58 -2.30 15.71
N THR A 33 7.03 -1.28 14.99
CA THR A 33 6.16 -0.28 14.36
C THR A 33 5.73 -0.76 12.97
N VAL A 34 4.42 -0.86 12.75
CA VAL A 34 3.84 -1.43 11.52
C VAL A 34 3.16 -0.36 10.68
N ALA A 35 3.48 -0.30 9.38
CA ALA A 35 2.81 0.56 8.42
C ALA A 35 2.12 -0.26 7.31
N ILE A 36 1.16 0.35 6.62
CA ILE A 36 0.59 -0.19 5.39
C ILE A 36 1.18 0.51 4.18
N VAL A 37 1.43 -0.26 3.13
CA VAL A 37 1.57 0.25 1.77
C VAL A 37 0.42 -0.32 0.94
N SER A 38 -0.44 0.55 0.43
CA SER A 38 -1.59 0.16 -0.40
C SER A 38 -1.37 0.52 -1.86
N THR A 39 -1.97 -0.24 -2.78
CA THR A 39 -2.04 0.13 -4.21
C THR A 39 -3.38 0.72 -4.61
N ALA A 40 -4.24 1.06 -3.65
CA ALA A 40 -5.59 1.56 -3.88
C ALA A 40 -5.68 3.03 -4.27
N SER A 41 -4.57 3.65 -4.68
CA SER A 41 -4.51 5.07 -5.05
C SER A 41 -5.12 6.00 -3.99
N LEU A 42 -4.84 5.73 -2.72
CA LEU A 42 -5.40 6.48 -1.60
C LEU A 42 -4.68 7.82 -1.38
N HIS A 43 -5.44 8.86 -1.07
CA HIS A 43 -4.93 10.17 -0.70
C HIS A 43 -5.90 10.88 0.25
N HIS A 44 -5.44 11.93 0.93
CA HIS A 44 -6.31 12.83 1.68
C HIS A 44 -6.96 13.87 0.75
N GLU A 45 -8.08 14.46 1.16
CA GLU A 45 -8.81 15.50 0.39
C GLU A 45 -7.92 16.68 -0.06
N GLY A 46 -6.93 17.06 0.77
CA GLY A 46 -6.01 18.16 0.47
C GLY A 46 -4.78 17.78 -0.38
N GLN A 47 -4.66 16.52 -0.81
CA GLN A 47 -3.54 16.04 -1.61
C GLN A 47 -3.91 15.95 -3.09
N GLU A 48 -2.91 16.00 -3.96
CA GLU A 48 -3.09 15.75 -5.38
C GLU A 48 -3.57 14.32 -5.61
N ASP A 49 -4.57 14.17 -6.49
CA ASP A 49 -5.08 12.89 -6.96
C ASP A 49 -4.00 12.12 -7.76
N PHE A 50 -4.26 10.85 -8.06
CA PHE A 50 -3.39 10.00 -8.88
C PHE A 50 -3.67 10.20 -10.36
N ALA A 51 -2.61 10.43 -11.14
CA ALA A 51 -2.68 10.39 -12.59
C ALA A 51 -2.83 8.93 -13.13
N PRO A 52 -3.34 8.72 -14.36
CA PRO A 52 -3.55 7.38 -14.93
C PRO A 52 -2.35 6.43 -14.95
N ALA A 53 -1.12 6.93 -14.84
CA ALA A 53 0.12 6.15 -14.76
C ALA A 53 1.07 6.79 -13.72
N ASP A 54 0.52 7.27 -12.61
CA ASP A 54 1.28 7.90 -11.55
C ASP A 54 2.23 6.87 -10.93
N VAL A 55 3.53 7.15 -10.99
CA VAL A 55 4.59 6.30 -10.45
C VAL A 55 4.98 6.73 -9.03
N GLY A 56 4.47 7.86 -8.54
CA GLY A 56 4.73 8.37 -7.21
C GLY A 56 3.86 7.71 -6.14
N TYR A 57 4.13 8.09 -4.89
CA TYR A 57 3.29 7.74 -3.76
C TYR A 57 2.66 8.97 -3.12
N ARG A 58 1.61 8.75 -2.36
CA ARG A 58 1.08 9.73 -1.40
C ARG A 58 1.35 9.23 0.02
N VAL A 59 1.71 10.16 0.90
CA VAL A 59 1.91 9.90 2.33
C VAL A 59 0.57 10.08 3.02
N LEU A 60 0.16 9.06 3.76
CA LEU A 60 -1.10 9.03 4.49
C LEU A 60 -0.83 9.26 5.98
N ASP A 61 -1.45 10.27 6.54
CA ASP A 61 -1.45 10.59 7.97
C ASP A 61 -2.45 9.70 8.70
N ASN A 62 -1.96 8.81 9.57
CA ASN A 62 -2.78 7.87 10.34
C ASN A 62 -3.71 8.60 11.34
N ARG A 63 -3.53 9.89 11.59
CA ARG A 63 -4.46 10.65 12.47
C ARG A 63 -5.74 11.07 11.76
N LYS A 64 -5.81 10.89 10.43
CA LYS A 64 -6.97 11.26 9.62
C LYS A 64 -7.45 10.04 8.85
N ARG A 65 -8.74 9.72 8.98
CA ARG A 65 -9.43 8.62 8.28
C ARG A 65 -10.31 9.16 7.14
N ASP A 66 -9.89 10.26 6.51
CA ASP A 66 -10.57 10.98 5.42
C ASP A 66 -10.04 10.55 4.04
N TYR A 67 -9.70 9.27 3.88
CA TYR A 67 -9.12 8.75 2.65
C TYR A 67 -10.11 8.83 1.48
N GLN A 68 -9.59 9.26 0.34
CA GLN A 68 -10.21 9.20 -0.98
C GLN A 68 -9.40 8.25 -1.87
N THR A 69 -10.01 7.73 -2.93
CA THR A 69 -9.33 6.85 -3.89
C THR A 69 -9.39 7.45 -5.29
N GLY A 70 -8.22 7.56 -5.92
CA GLY A 70 -8.01 7.95 -7.31
C GLY A 70 -7.80 6.77 -8.25
N HIS A 71 -8.31 5.59 -7.92
CA HIS A 71 -7.96 4.37 -8.65
C HIS A 71 -8.59 4.34 -10.04
N TRP A 72 -7.76 4.23 -11.08
CA TRP A 72 -8.21 4.32 -12.48
C TRP A 72 -8.73 3.00 -13.06
N SER A 73 -8.51 1.88 -12.39
CA SER A 73 -9.03 0.59 -12.86
C SER A 73 -10.55 0.55 -12.69
N PRO A 74 -11.33 0.28 -13.76
CA PRO A 74 -12.77 0.09 -13.64
C PRO A 74 -13.14 -1.19 -12.87
N ASN A 75 -12.16 -2.05 -12.57
CA ASN A 75 -12.35 -3.29 -11.83
C ASN A 75 -12.14 -3.12 -10.32
N PHE A 76 -11.70 -1.94 -9.89
CA PHE A 76 -11.55 -1.65 -8.47
C PHE A 76 -12.92 -1.42 -7.83
N ASP A 77 -13.16 -2.09 -6.69
CA ASP A 77 -14.43 -1.99 -5.97
C ASP A 77 -14.49 -0.74 -5.08
N ALA A 78 -14.76 0.40 -5.72
CA ALA A 78 -14.92 1.67 -5.00
C ALA A 78 -16.13 1.67 -4.05
N ILE A 79 -17.14 0.82 -4.28
CA ILE A 79 -18.30 0.69 -3.39
C ILE A 79 -17.91 -0.06 -2.12
N GLY A 80 -17.18 -1.16 -2.25
CA GLY A 80 -16.60 -1.90 -1.13
C GLY A 80 -15.69 -1.03 -0.28
N PHE A 81 -14.82 -0.23 -0.91
CA PHE A 81 -14.00 0.77 -0.22
C PHE A 81 -14.85 1.81 0.54
N ALA A 82 -15.86 2.38 -0.11
CA ALA A 82 -16.72 3.40 0.51
C ALA A 82 -17.55 2.83 1.67
N ALA A 83 -17.90 1.55 1.62
CA ALA A 83 -18.61 0.85 2.69
C ALA A 83 -17.68 0.50 3.87
N ASP A 84 -16.45 0.06 3.58
CA ASP A 84 -15.43 -0.26 4.57
C ASP A 84 -14.02 -0.10 3.98
N PHE A 85 -13.31 0.95 4.42
CA PHE A 85 -11.94 1.22 3.95
C PHE A 85 -10.95 0.14 4.37
N ASN A 86 -11.27 -0.67 5.39
CA ASN A 86 -10.38 -1.75 5.83
C ASN A 86 -10.21 -2.85 4.77
N THR A 87 -11.05 -2.87 3.73
CA THR A 87 -10.88 -3.77 2.58
C THR A 87 -9.62 -3.47 1.76
N VAL A 88 -9.10 -2.25 1.84
CA VAL A 88 -7.92 -1.80 1.08
C VAL A 88 -6.81 -1.21 1.94
N ILE A 89 -7.13 -0.74 3.16
CA ILE A 89 -6.18 -0.23 4.15
C ILE A 89 -6.67 -0.61 5.57
N PRO A 90 -6.42 -1.85 6.06
CA PRO A 90 -6.98 -2.42 7.30
C PRO A 90 -6.44 -1.80 8.60
N LEU A 91 -6.53 -0.48 8.77
CA LEU A 91 -6.00 0.25 9.93
C LEU A 91 -6.73 -0.09 11.21
N ASP A 92 -8.05 -0.30 11.17
CA ASP A 92 -8.79 -0.66 12.39
C ASP A 92 -8.33 -2.02 12.91
N ARG A 93 -7.94 -2.94 12.02
CA ARG A 93 -7.37 -4.24 12.41
C ARG A 93 -5.97 -4.08 13.01
N LEU A 94 -5.18 -3.11 12.55
CA LEU A 94 -3.88 -2.81 13.16
C LEU A 94 -4.05 -2.15 14.53
N ASP A 95 -4.99 -1.21 14.66
CA ASP A 95 -5.33 -0.56 15.92
C ASP A 95 -5.78 -1.61 16.98
N GLU A 96 -6.58 -2.60 16.56
CA GLU A 96 -6.95 -3.75 17.39
C GLU A 96 -5.74 -4.59 17.83
N LEU A 97 -4.80 -4.86 16.91
CA LEU A 97 -3.59 -5.64 17.20
C LEU A 97 -2.63 -4.90 18.14
N GLU A 98 -2.49 -3.59 18.00
CA GLU A 98 -1.75 -2.75 18.93
C GLU A 98 -2.40 -2.77 20.31
N ALA A 99 -3.73 -2.60 20.38
CA ALA A 99 -4.46 -2.58 21.64
C ALA A 99 -4.31 -3.87 22.47
N VAL A 100 -4.14 -5.03 21.81
CA VAL A 100 -3.87 -6.32 22.48
C VAL A 100 -2.38 -6.67 22.59
N GLY A 101 -1.48 -5.76 22.23
CA GLY A 101 -0.02 -5.94 22.32
C GLY A 101 0.55 -7.00 21.37
N LYS A 102 -0.16 -7.31 20.28
CA LYS A 102 0.34 -8.23 19.24
C LYS A 102 1.34 -7.55 18.33
N ILE A 103 1.17 -6.26 18.10
CA ILE A 103 2.17 -5.39 17.50
C ILE A 103 2.57 -4.28 18.50
N GLY A 104 3.75 -3.71 18.34
CA GLY A 104 4.24 -2.65 19.22
C GLY A 104 3.50 -1.34 19.00
N LYS A 105 3.37 -0.91 17.74
CA LYS A 105 2.69 0.34 17.39
C LYS A 105 2.17 0.33 15.94
N VAL A 106 1.03 0.97 15.68
CA VAL A 106 0.65 1.39 14.32
C VAL A 106 1.37 2.68 13.95
N SER A 107 2.09 2.68 12.82
CA SER A 107 2.80 3.85 12.30
C SER A 107 1.86 5.05 12.14
N ASP A 108 2.35 6.25 12.47
CA ASP A 108 1.62 7.49 12.19
C ASP A 108 1.53 7.80 10.68
N ILE A 109 2.30 7.05 9.87
CA ILE A 109 2.48 7.26 8.44
C ILE A 109 2.29 5.95 7.67
N HIS A 110 1.52 6.01 6.59
CA HIS A 110 1.36 4.95 5.58
C HIS A 110 1.62 5.50 4.19
N LEU A 111 1.78 4.63 3.19
CA LEU A 111 1.92 5.06 1.79
C LEU A 111 0.83 4.45 0.92
N SER A 112 0.45 5.18 -0.12
CA SER A 112 -0.31 4.60 -1.23
C SER A 112 0.35 4.89 -2.57
N TYR A 113 0.30 3.89 -3.43
CA TYR A 113 0.65 3.97 -4.85
C TYR A 113 -0.59 3.73 -5.70
N ALA A 114 -0.51 4.02 -7.00
CA ALA A 114 -1.48 3.56 -7.97
C ALA A 114 -1.18 2.11 -8.38
N GLY A 115 -2.17 1.22 -8.30
CA GLY A 115 -2.04 -0.20 -8.65
C GLY A 115 -2.14 -0.50 -10.15
N ASN A 116 -2.73 0.41 -10.93
CA ASN A 116 -2.98 0.23 -12.36
C ASN A 116 -1.75 0.49 -13.25
N GLN A 117 -0.62 -0.13 -12.93
CA GLN A 117 0.66 0.08 -13.61
C GLN A 117 0.85 -0.85 -14.81
N PHE A 118 1.45 -0.32 -15.88
CA PHE A 118 1.85 -1.10 -17.06
C PHE A 118 3.37 -1.20 -17.20
N ASP A 119 4.12 -0.22 -16.67
CA ASP A 119 5.58 -0.21 -16.59
C ASP A 119 6.00 0.07 -15.14
N LEU A 120 6.74 -0.86 -14.55
CA LEU A 120 7.19 -0.77 -13.16
C LEU A 120 8.60 -0.20 -13.02
N SER A 121 9.27 0.18 -14.12
CA SER A 121 10.68 0.55 -14.10
C SER A 121 10.95 1.73 -13.16
N ALA A 122 10.19 2.82 -13.29
CA ALA A 122 10.34 3.99 -12.45
C ALA A 122 10.03 3.70 -10.97
N ILE A 123 8.98 2.92 -10.69
CA ILE A 123 8.65 2.51 -9.32
C ILE A 123 9.79 1.69 -8.72
N ARG A 124 10.33 0.73 -9.49
CA ARG A 124 11.40 -0.16 -9.04
C ARG A 124 12.70 0.60 -8.77
N THR A 125 13.05 1.58 -9.59
CA THR A 125 14.36 2.26 -9.50
C THR A 125 14.35 3.57 -8.72
N ASP A 126 13.18 4.18 -8.51
CA ASP A 126 13.06 5.51 -7.91
C ASP A 126 12.05 5.55 -6.76
N SER A 127 10.74 5.57 -7.06
CA SER A 127 9.72 5.87 -6.03
C SER A 127 9.53 4.76 -5.00
N GLY A 128 9.79 3.50 -5.34
CA GLY A 128 9.80 2.36 -4.42
C GLY A 128 10.94 2.47 -3.41
N PRO A 129 12.22 2.56 -3.84
CA PRO A 129 13.34 2.83 -2.95
C PRO A 129 13.17 4.11 -2.11
N ALA A 130 12.64 5.19 -2.71
CA ALA A 130 12.38 6.44 -1.99
C ALA A 130 11.31 6.27 -0.89
N GLY A 131 10.22 5.57 -1.18
CA GLY A 131 9.17 5.26 -0.19
C GLY A 131 9.68 4.35 0.92
N ALA A 132 10.43 3.29 0.58
CA ALA A 132 11.03 2.39 1.55
C ALA A 132 12.01 3.13 2.48
N LYS A 133 12.85 4.02 1.93
CA LYS A 133 13.74 4.88 2.71
C LYS A 133 12.95 5.79 3.65
N PHE A 134 11.91 6.44 3.15
CA PHE A 134 11.08 7.34 3.95
C PHE A 134 10.38 6.62 5.12
N LEU A 135 9.82 5.43 4.89
CA LEU A 135 9.23 4.61 5.95
C LEU A 135 10.27 4.21 7.00
N LYS A 136 11.45 3.77 6.55
CA LYS A 136 12.55 3.40 7.46
C LYS A 136 13.03 4.58 8.31
N GLU A 137 13.18 5.76 7.70
CA GLU A 137 13.53 6.99 8.42
C GLU A 137 12.43 7.45 9.38
N SER A 138 11.19 7.05 9.13
CA SER A 138 10.03 7.28 10.02
C SER A 138 9.91 6.24 11.14
N GLY A 139 10.87 5.32 11.27
CA GLY A 139 10.91 4.32 12.33
C GLY A 139 9.97 3.13 12.10
N VAL A 140 9.56 2.86 10.86
CA VAL A 140 8.77 1.68 10.51
C VAL A 140 9.69 0.45 10.42
N ASP A 141 9.32 -0.61 11.13
CA ASP A 141 10.03 -1.89 11.15
C ASP A 141 9.43 -2.89 10.16
N VAL A 142 8.10 -2.90 10.05
CA VAL A 142 7.35 -3.87 9.24
C VAL A 142 6.34 -3.14 8.36
N VAL A 143 6.24 -3.57 7.11
CA VAL A 143 5.23 -3.10 6.16
C VAL A 143 4.29 -4.24 5.82
N ILE A 144 2.99 -3.99 5.93
CA ILE A 144 1.95 -4.82 5.32
C ILE A 144 1.64 -4.23 3.94
N PHE A 145 1.91 -5.01 2.90
CA PHE A 145 1.55 -4.64 1.55
C PHE A 145 0.13 -5.10 1.23
N THR A 146 -0.72 -4.17 0.79
CA THR A 146 -2.13 -4.40 0.46
C THR A 146 -2.36 -4.12 -1.03
N PRO A 147 -2.10 -5.10 -1.91
CA PRO A 147 -2.37 -4.96 -3.32
C PRO A 147 -3.88 -5.05 -3.60
N VAL A 148 -4.37 -4.20 -4.50
CA VAL A 148 -5.76 -4.16 -4.98
C VAL A 148 -5.82 -4.06 -6.50
#